data_AF-A0A9E1YQ10-F1
#
_entry.id   AF-A0A9E1YQ10-F1
#
_cell.length_a   1.000
_cell.length_b   1.000
_cell.length_c   1.000
_cell.angle_alpha   90.00
_cell.angle_beta   90.00
_cell.angle_gamma   90.00
#
_symmetry.space_group_name_H-M   'P 1'
#
loop_
_entity.id
_entity.type
_entity.pdbx_description
1 polymer ?
#
loop_
_entity_poly.entity_id
_entity_poly.type
_entity_poly.pdbx_seq_one_letter_code
_entity_poly.pdbx_strand_id
1 'polypeptide(L)'
;MNPTKMYGPLPGGLHDDPRRSYTMASRYYTDPAIFEEEMDKIFACSWIFVGHESQVAEPGSYKTIEIADESIALVRGRDGELRCFYNVCQHRAHRILQGEGKLKLTMTCPYHAWAYDFEGKLRTARGSENVEGFDKGEFGLKQVRVETMLGLIFVNLDQNAPAFAEQYGGLEADILRWMPRAGQLEFSCARDFHLKANWKVVIDNFQECYHCEPAHPAFVDLVEMPTYRNKTFQFWSSQTSDQPHSKTSTAYEFEAGDVDFGYAGYFVWPNLTIWLMPGEPNL
;
A
#
# COMPACT_ATOMS: atom_id res chain seq x y z
N MET A 1 12.00 38.96 16.07
CA MET A 1 10.53 38.94 15.94
C MET A 1 10.09 37.49 15.97
N ASN A 2 9.22 37.12 16.90
CA ASN A 2 8.75 35.74 17.10
C ASN A 2 7.75 35.38 15.98
N PRO A 3 8.02 34.38 15.10
CA PRO A 3 7.08 33.98 14.05
C PRO A 3 5.90 33.14 14.58
N THR A 4 5.85 32.85 15.88
CA THR A 4 4.89 31.93 16.51
C THR A 4 3.48 32.50 16.75
N LYS A 5 3.13 33.65 16.17
CA LYS A 5 1.78 34.21 16.22
C LYS A 5 1.26 34.49 14.83
N MET A 6 0.59 33.53 14.19
CA MET A 6 -0.47 33.87 13.25
C MET A 6 -1.54 32.82 12.97
N TYR A 7 -1.40 31.57 13.44
CA TYR A 7 -2.50 30.60 13.39
C TYR A 7 -2.44 29.71 14.64
N GLY A 8 -3.22 30.06 15.68
CA GLY A 8 -3.55 29.09 16.72
C GLY A 8 -4.37 27.95 16.11
N PRO A 9 -4.43 26.75 16.73
CA PRO A 9 -5.32 25.69 16.24
C PRO A 9 -6.73 26.26 16.09
N LEU A 10 -7.37 25.99 14.94
CA LEU A 10 -8.78 26.32 14.74
C LEU A 10 -9.58 25.77 15.95
N PRO A 11 -10.46 26.57 16.58
CA PRO A 11 -11.27 26.08 17.68
C PRO A 11 -12.15 24.93 17.17
N GLY A 12 -11.89 23.70 17.63
CA GLY A 12 -12.77 22.55 17.36
C GLY A 12 -12.07 21.21 17.15
N GLY A 13 -10.85 21.17 16.59
CA GLY A 13 -10.09 19.92 16.39
C GLY A 13 -10.88 18.78 15.73
N LEU A 14 -10.40 17.55 15.92
CA LEU A 14 -11.17 16.34 15.64
C LEU A 14 -12.15 16.09 16.79
N HIS A 15 -13.40 15.76 16.46
CA HIS A 15 -14.46 15.48 17.41
C HIS A 15 -15.18 14.18 17.00
N ASP A 16 -15.68 13.41 17.98
CA ASP A 16 -16.35 12.13 17.73
C ASP A 16 -17.60 12.27 16.84
N ASP A 17 -18.29 13.41 16.96
CA ASP A 17 -19.32 13.86 16.00
C ASP A 17 -18.67 14.56 14.79
N PRO A 18 -18.65 13.94 13.59
CA PRO A 18 -18.00 14.50 12.41
C PRO A 18 -18.61 15.83 11.95
N ARG A 19 -19.87 16.12 12.31
CA ARG A 19 -20.53 17.41 11.99
C ARG A 19 -19.94 18.58 12.77
N ARG A 20 -19.11 18.29 13.77
CA ARG A 20 -18.43 19.26 14.64
C ARG A 20 -16.91 19.19 14.49
N SER A 21 -16.42 18.41 13.53
CA SER A 21 -15.00 18.25 13.26
C SER A 21 -14.52 19.26 12.22
N TYR A 22 -13.27 19.66 12.37
CA TYR A 22 -12.53 20.45 11.40
C TYR A 22 -11.33 19.65 10.89
N THR A 23 -10.71 20.14 9.81
CA THR A 23 -9.41 19.62 9.38
C THR A 23 -8.36 19.82 10.47
N MET A 24 -7.28 19.04 10.39
CA MET A 24 -6.19 19.12 11.35
C MET A 24 -5.51 20.49 11.28
N ALA A 25 -4.87 20.90 12.38
CA ALA A 25 -4.06 22.11 12.39
C ALA A 25 -2.92 22.00 11.34
N SER A 26 -2.57 23.13 10.70
CA SER A 26 -1.61 23.16 9.59
C SER A 26 -0.28 22.45 9.88
N ARG A 27 0.19 22.51 11.14
CA ARG A 27 1.41 21.82 11.58
C ARG A 27 1.43 20.33 11.23
N TYR A 28 0.30 19.63 11.28
CA TYR A 28 0.23 18.21 10.92
C TYR A 28 0.57 17.94 9.46
N TYR A 29 0.42 18.94 8.58
CA TYR A 29 0.74 18.82 7.16
C TYR A 29 2.13 19.35 6.81
N THR A 30 2.75 20.18 7.67
CA THR A 30 3.96 20.94 7.31
C THR A 30 5.15 20.76 8.24
N ASP A 31 4.96 20.24 9.45
CA ASP A 31 6.03 20.07 10.45
C ASP A 31 6.82 18.78 10.18
N PRO A 32 8.14 18.87 9.87
CA PRO A 32 8.97 17.69 9.60
C PRO A 32 9.04 16.72 10.78
N ALA A 33 9.02 17.22 12.02
CA ALA A 33 9.09 16.35 13.20
C ALA A 33 7.82 15.50 13.35
N ILE A 34 6.66 16.03 12.95
CA ILE A 34 5.42 15.23 12.90
C ILE A 34 5.51 14.17 11.80
N PHE A 35 6.07 14.52 10.65
CA PHE A 35 6.23 13.54 9.57
C PHE A 35 7.15 12.39 9.98
N GLU A 36 8.28 12.67 10.64
CA GLU A 36 9.16 11.64 11.21
C GLU A 36 8.40 10.73 12.20
N GLU A 37 7.62 11.32 13.12
CA GLU A 37 6.76 10.53 14.02
C GLU A 37 5.70 9.70 13.29
N GLU A 38 5.15 10.18 12.18
CA GLU A 38 4.20 9.44 11.35
C GLU A 38 4.85 8.24 10.65
N MET A 39 6.11 8.35 10.20
CA MET A 39 6.84 7.21 9.63
C MET A 39 6.94 6.07 10.65
N ASP A 40 7.30 6.38 11.89
CA ASP A 40 7.44 5.40 12.97
C ASP A 40 6.10 4.86 13.48
N LYS A 41 5.13 5.74 13.70
CA LYS A 41 3.88 5.37 14.40
C LYS A 41 2.77 4.91 13.47
N ILE A 42 2.82 5.27 12.19
CA ILE A 42 1.82 4.91 11.19
C ILE A 42 2.41 3.96 10.18
N PHE A 43 3.42 4.39 9.42
CA PHE A 43 3.88 3.62 8.27
C PHE A 43 4.63 2.33 8.66
N ALA A 44 5.40 2.35 9.74
CA ALA A 44 6.05 1.14 10.26
C ALA A 44 5.06 0.18 10.95
N CYS A 45 3.92 0.67 11.42
CA CYS A 45 2.96 -0.12 12.22
C CYS A 45 1.67 -0.48 11.47
N SER A 46 1.52 -0.07 10.21
CA SER A 46 0.32 -0.31 9.41
C SER A 46 0.60 -1.28 8.27
N TRP A 47 -0.44 -1.90 7.74
CA TRP A 47 -0.34 -2.72 6.54
C TRP A 47 -0.20 -1.83 5.30
N ILE A 48 0.99 -1.79 4.73
CA ILE A 48 1.36 -0.95 3.58
C ILE A 48 1.18 -1.74 2.30
N PHE A 49 0.44 -1.21 1.33
CA PHE A 49 0.37 -1.78 0.00
C PHE A 49 1.70 -1.57 -0.74
N VAL A 50 2.21 -2.63 -1.39
CA VAL A 50 3.56 -2.64 -1.98
C VAL A 50 3.62 -3.14 -3.43
N GLY A 51 2.50 -3.57 -3.98
CA GLY A 51 2.38 -4.05 -5.35
C GLY A 51 1.44 -5.22 -5.51
N HIS A 52 1.44 -5.80 -6.70
CA HIS A 52 0.62 -6.94 -7.06
C HIS A 52 1.47 -8.21 -7.14
N GLU A 53 0.91 -9.36 -6.75
CA GLU A 53 1.64 -10.62 -6.68
C GLU A 53 2.14 -11.12 -8.03
N SER A 54 1.48 -10.74 -9.13
CA SER A 54 1.92 -11.07 -10.49
C SER A 54 3.31 -10.49 -10.81
N GLN A 55 3.73 -9.42 -10.14
CA GLN A 55 5.09 -8.85 -10.26
C GLN A 55 6.17 -9.76 -9.67
N VAL A 56 5.79 -10.72 -8.83
CA VAL A 56 6.67 -11.70 -8.16
C VAL A 56 6.06 -13.11 -8.19
N ALA A 57 5.44 -13.48 -9.32
CA ALA A 57 4.71 -14.74 -9.44
C ALA A 57 5.63 -15.97 -9.43
N GLU A 58 6.78 -15.90 -10.12
CA GLU A 58 7.62 -17.07 -10.33
C GLU A 58 8.58 -17.31 -9.13
N PRO A 59 8.88 -18.57 -8.79
CA PRO A 59 9.89 -18.90 -7.78
C PRO A 59 11.26 -18.24 -8.02
N GLY A 60 11.77 -17.59 -6.99
CA GLY A 60 13.00 -16.80 -7.00
C GLY A 60 12.83 -15.36 -7.48
N SER A 61 11.62 -14.96 -7.92
CA SER A 61 11.34 -13.55 -8.23
C SER A 61 11.43 -12.72 -6.96
N TYR A 62 11.94 -11.50 -7.10
CA TYR A 62 12.05 -10.56 -6.00
C TYR A 62 11.76 -9.14 -6.45
N LYS A 63 11.38 -8.31 -5.47
CA LYS A 63 11.26 -6.86 -5.60
C LYS A 63 11.74 -6.23 -4.30
N THR A 64 12.43 -5.10 -4.39
CA THR A 64 12.79 -4.28 -3.22
C THR A 64 11.86 -3.08 -3.12
N ILE A 65 11.47 -2.76 -1.91
CA ILE A 65 10.61 -1.62 -1.58
C ILE A 65 11.20 -0.87 -0.38
N GLU A 66 10.64 0.31 -0.10
CA GLU A 66 10.99 1.12 1.07
C GLU A 66 9.71 1.41 1.87
N ILE A 67 9.76 1.20 3.18
CA ILE A 67 8.65 1.47 4.12
C ILE A 67 9.26 2.12 5.35
N ALA A 68 8.82 3.31 5.74
CA ALA A 68 9.36 3.99 6.93
C ALA A 68 10.90 4.04 6.96
N ASP A 69 11.50 4.43 5.83
CA ASP A 69 12.96 4.46 5.59
C ASP A 69 13.68 3.09 5.67
N GLU A 70 12.94 2.00 5.88
CA GLU A 70 13.47 0.65 5.89
C GLU A 70 13.41 0.00 4.51
N SER A 71 14.54 -0.55 4.05
CA SER A 71 14.60 -1.30 2.80
C SER A 71 14.10 -2.72 3.03
N ILE A 72 13.04 -3.13 2.33
CA ILE A 72 12.44 -4.45 2.44
C ILE A 72 12.63 -5.23 1.15
N ALA A 73 12.96 -6.51 1.27
CA ALA A 73 13.06 -7.46 0.17
C ALA A 73 11.85 -8.40 0.18
N LEU A 74 11.02 -8.30 -0.85
CA LEU A 74 9.93 -9.22 -1.14
C LEU A 74 10.45 -10.33 -2.06
N VAL A 75 10.28 -11.59 -1.68
CA VAL A 75 10.83 -12.75 -2.42
C VAL A 75 9.81 -13.87 -2.49
N ARG A 76 9.63 -14.43 -3.69
CA ARG A 76 8.88 -15.67 -3.91
C ARG A 76 9.80 -16.87 -3.71
N GLY A 77 9.50 -17.69 -2.71
CA GLY A 77 10.27 -18.90 -2.40
C GLY A 77 10.20 -19.98 -3.48
N ARG A 78 11.05 -21.00 -3.36
CA ARG A 78 11.00 -22.20 -4.23
C ARG A 78 9.76 -23.04 -3.99
N ASP A 79 9.19 -22.90 -2.81
CA ASP A 79 7.92 -23.49 -2.37
C ASP A 79 6.69 -22.70 -2.84
N GLY A 80 6.87 -21.55 -3.51
CA GLY A 80 5.77 -20.69 -3.95
C GLY A 80 5.30 -19.69 -2.88
N GLU A 81 5.82 -19.78 -1.66
CA GLU A 81 5.45 -18.89 -0.56
C GLU A 81 6.08 -17.50 -0.75
N LEU A 82 5.28 -16.45 -0.52
CA LEU A 82 5.75 -15.07 -0.54
C LEU A 82 6.33 -14.70 0.83
N ARG A 83 7.52 -14.11 0.86
CA ARG A 83 8.18 -13.70 2.10
C ARG A 83 8.76 -12.30 1.98
N CYS A 84 8.76 -11.57 3.10
CA CYS A 84 9.44 -10.29 3.23
C CYS A 84 10.55 -10.36 4.26
N PHE A 85 11.66 -9.66 4.01
CA PHE A 85 12.76 -9.52 4.94
C PHE A 85 13.24 -8.07 4.96
N TYR A 86 13.79 -7.61 6.09
CA TYR A 86 14.65 -6.43 6.06
C TYR A 86 15.83 -6.73 5.12
N ASN A 87 16.02 -5.88 4.11
CA ASN A 87 17.01 -6.03 3.04
C ASN A 87 18.40 -5.60 3.53
N VAL A 88 18.87 -6.24 4.60
CA VAL A 88 20.10 -5.88 5.30
C VAL A 88 20.88 -7.15 5.68
N CYS A 89 22.10 -7.25 5.16
CA CYS A 89 22.96 -8.38 5.46
C CYS A 89 23.36 -8.38 6.94
N GLN A 90 23.19 -9.54 7.61
CA GLN A 90 23.49 -9.73 9.03
C GLN A 90 24.99 -9.71 9.35
N HIS A 91 25.86 -9.60 8.35
CA HIS A 91 27.31 -9.43 8.56
C HIS A 91 27.67 -7.96 8.89
N ARG A 92 27.52 -7.07 7.91
CA ARG A 92 27.95 -5.65 7.99
C ARG A 92 26.97 -4.72 7.28
N ALA A 93 25.68 -5.01 7.40
CA ALA A 93 24.56 -4.15 7.02
C ALA A 93 24.48 -3.70 5.55
N HIS A 94 25.17 -4.37 4.62
CA HIS A 94 25.02 -4.06 3.20
C HIS A 94 23.65 -4.52 2.69
N ARG A 95 22.99 -3.72 1.84
CA ARG A 95 21.78 -4.11 1.11
C ARG A 95 22.01 -5.38 0.28
N ILE A 96 21.09 -6.34 0.33
CA ILE A 96 21.30 -7.65 -0.30
C ILE A 96 20.81 -7.63 -1.74
N LEU A 97 19.61 -7.10 -1.96
CA LEU A 97 18.95 -6.99 -3.26
C LEU A 97 18.73 -5.53 -3.64
N GLN A 98 18.53 -5.26 -4.92
CA GLN A 98 18.19 -3.93 -5.44
C GLN A 98 17.28 -4.05 -6.66
N GLY A 99 16.21 -3.26 -6.69
CA GLY A 99 15.26 -3.25 -7.80
C GLY A 99 14.41 -4.52 -7.81
N GLU A 100 14.23 -5.11 -8.98
CA GLU A 100 13.42 -6.30 -9.20
C GLU A 100 14.18 -7.29 -10.09
N GLY A 101 13.82 -8.57 -10.01
CA GLY A 101 14.41 -9.60 -10.87
C GLY A 101 14.14 -11.01 -10.39
N LYS A 102 14.94 -11.97 -10.88
CA LYS A 102 14.78 -13.40 -10.58
C LYS A 102 16.10 -14.03 -10.15
N LEU A 103 16.14 -14.58 -8.95
CA LEU A 103 17.28 -15.26 -8.35
C LEU A 103 17.31 -16.74 -8.74
N LYS A 104 18.51 -17.26 -9.00
CA LYS A 104 18.70 -18.67 -9.37
C LYS A 104 18.76 -19.61 -8.17
N LEU A 105 19.34 -19.20 -7.05
CA LEU A 105 19.55 -20.13 -5.93
C LEU A 105 19.44 -19.46 -4.56
N THR A 106 20.09 -18.31 -4.38
CA THR A 106 20.21 -17.63 -3.08
C THR A 106 20.16 -16.11 -3.25
N MET A 107 19.79 -15.43 -2.18
CA MET A 107 20.04 -14.00 -2.00
C MET A 107 21.48 -13.82 -1.53
N THR A 108 22.38 -13.36 -2.42
CA THR A 108 23.81 -13.24 -2.12
C THR A 108 24.20 -11.80 -1.91
N CYS A 109 24.69 -11.47 -0.71
CA CYS A 109 25.14 -10.13 -0.38
C CYS A 109 26.34 -9.73 -1.25
N PRO A 110 26.29 -8.58 -1.95
CA PRO A 110 27.35 -8.16 -2.88
C PRO A 110 28.64 -7.76 -2.17
N TYR A 111 28.62 -7.54 -0.84
CA TYR A 111 29.80 -7.09 -0.12
C TYR A 111 30.82 -8.22 0.15
N HIS A 112 30.37 -9.31 0.77
CA HIS A 112 31.25 -10.41 1.20
C HIS A 112 30.72 -11.80 0.81
N ALA A 113 29.72 -11.86 -0.06
CA ALA A 113 29.10 -13.09 -0.54
C ALA A 113 28.52 -13.99 0.57
N TRP A 114 28.00 -13.40 1.64
CA TRP A 114 27.08 -14.12 2.53
C TRP A 114 25.80 -14.42 1.76
N ALA A 115 25.40 -15.69 1.74
CA ALA A 115 24.28 -16.16 0.94
C ALA A 115 23.17 -16.72 1.83
N TYR A 116 21.96 -16.20 1.62
CA TYR A 116 20.75 -16.61 2.30
C TYR A 116 19.86 -17.38 1.32
N ASP A 117 19.16 -18.40 1.79
CA ASP A 117 18.10 -19.02 0.98
C ASP A 117 16.85 -18.13 0.93
N PHE A 118 15.81 -18.58 0.23
CA PHE A 118 14.55 -17.85 0.14
C PHE A 118 13.66 -17.95 1.39
N GLU A 119 14.07 -18.70 2.41
CA GLU A 119 13.46 -18.69 3.74
C GLU A 119 14.20 -17.72 4.69
N GLY A 120 15.26 -17.04 4.21
CA GLY A 120 16.07 -16.10 4.98
C GLY A 120 17.19 -16.74 5.82
N LYS A 121 17.39 -18.06 5.74
CA LYS A 121 18.43 -18.78 6.50
C LYS A 121 19.80 -18.57 5.87
N LEU A 122 20.81 -18.27 6.70
CA LEU A 122 22.18 -18.15 6.24
C LEU A 122 22.72 -19.52 5.81
N ARG A 123 23.05 -19.67 4.53
CA ARG A 123 23.59 -20.92 3.95
C ARG A 123 25.11 -20.90 3.89
N THR A 124 25.67 -19.79 3.43
CA THR A 124 27.12 -19.66 3.25
C THR A 124 27.62 -18.35 3.83
N ALA A 125 28.68 -18.46 4.63
CA ALA A 125 29.47 -17.35 5.14
C ALA A 125 30.95 -17.76 5.00
N ARG A 126 31.65 -17.20 4.02
CA ARG A 126 33.03 -17.61 3.70
C ARG A 126 33.97 -17.32 4.87
N GLY A 127 34.75 -18.31 5.29
CA GLY A 127 35.72 -18.18 6.39
C GLY A 127 35.12 -18.34 7.78
N SER A 128 33.80 -18.52 7.89
CA SER A 128 33.10 -18.67 9.19
C SER A 128 33.54 -19.91 9.96
N GLU A 129 34.02 -20.95 9.28
CA GLU A 129 34.58 -22.16 9.89
C GLU A 129 35.82 -21.90 10.76
N ASN A 130 36.48 -20.75 10.59
CA ASN A 130 37.63 -20.33 11.39
C ASN A 130 37.25 -19.35 12.51
N VAL A 131 35.95 -19.05 12.67
CA VAL A 131 35.44 -18.18 13.74
C VAL A 131 34.91 -19.07 14.85
N GLU A 132 35.58 -19.04 16.00
CA GLU A 132 35.19 -19.83 17.17
C GLU A 132 33.76 -19.53 17.60
N GLY A 133 32.93 -20.57 17.75
CA GLY A 133 31.54 -20.44 18.19
C GLY A 133 30.57 -19.88 17.14
N PHE A 134 30.97 -19.73 15.88
CA PHE A 134 30.06 -19.19 14.86
C PHE A 134 28.92 -20.15 14.52
N ASP A 135 27.69 -19.79 14.90
CA ASP A 135 26.47 -20.49 14.50
C ASP A 135 25.72 -19.71 13.41
N LYS A 136 25.60 -20.31 12.21
CA LYS A 136 24.82 -19.73 11.10
C LYS A 136 23.35 -19.48 11.47
N GLY A 137 22.80 -20.26 12.41
CA GLY A 137 21.42 -20.12 12.90
C GLY A 137 21.12 -18.76 13.50
N GLU A 138 22.12 -18.08 14.07
CA GLU A 138 21.97 -16.77 14.70
C GLU A 138 21.88 -15.61 13.69
N PHE A 139 22.30 -15.85 12.45
CA PHE A 139 22.46 -14.82 11.42
C PHE A 139 21.44 -14.95 10.28
N GLY A 140 20.25 -15.49 10.55
CA GLY A 140 19.13 -15.45 9.60
C GLY A 140 18.64 -14.02 9.36
N LEU A 141 18.13 -13.75 8.16
CA LEU A 141 17.46 -12.49 7.84
C LEU A 141 16.25 -12.29 8.75
N LYS A 142 16.03 -11.04 9.14
CA LYS A 142 14.87 -10.67 9.96
C LYS A 142 13.64 -10.58 9.06
N GLN A 143 12.66 -11.45 9.32
CA GLN A 143 11.42 -11.52 8.56
C GLN A 143 10.52 -10.31 8.86
N VAL A 144 9.77 -9.90 7.87
CA VAL A 144 8.75 -8.85 7.93
C VAL A 144 7.40 -9.47 7.56
N ARG A 145 6.31 -9.03 8.17
CA ARG A 145 4.99 -9.59 7.88
C ARG A 145 4.59 -9.25 6.44
N VAL A 146 4.00 -10.22 5.76
CA VAL A 146 3.44 -10.06 4.42
C VAL A 146 2.17 -10.88 4.31
N GLU A 147 1.13 -10.27 3.76
CA GLU A 147 -0.18 -10.89 3.50
C GLU A 147 -0.68 -10.43 2.13
N THR A 148 -1.58 -11.21 1.51
CA THR A 148 -2.18 -10.87 0.23
C THR A 148 -3.70 -10.84 0.33
N MET A 149 -4.33 -9.93 -0.43
CA MET A 149 -5.78 -9.84 -0.59
C MET A 149 -6.06 -9.52 -2.05
N LEU A 150 -6.80 -10.39 -2.76
CA LEU A 150 -7.12 -10.24 -4.18
C LEU A 150 -5.90 -9.93 -5.07
N GLY A 151 -4.77 -10.59 -4.80
CA GLY A 151 -3.49 -10.38 -5.51
C GLY A 151 -2.71 -9.14 -5.09
N LEU A 152 -3.29 -8.24 -4.28
CA LEU A 152 -2.61 -7.09 -3.70
C LEU A 152 -1.75 -7.52 -2.51
N ILE A 153 -0.50 -7.10 -2.47
CA ILE A 153 0.46 -7.45 -1.42
C ILE A 153 0.51 -6.33 -0.38
N PHE A 154 0.38 -6.71 0.88
CA PHE A 154 0.50 -5.83 2.04
C PHE A 154 1.65 -6.27 2.95
N VAL A 155 2.41 -5.31 3.47
CA VAL A 155 3.57 -5.53 4.33
C VAL A 155 3.44 -4.71 5.60
N ASN A 156 3.78 -5.30 6.75
CA ASN A 156 3.78 -4.60 8.04
C ASN A 156 5.09 -4.89 8.80
N LEU A 157 5.76 -3.83 9.28
CA LEU A 157 7.04 -3.96 9.99
C LEU A 157 6.84 -4.40 11.44
N ASP A 158 5.68 -4.09 12.03
CA ASP A 158 5.31 -4.57 13.36
C ASP A 158 4.98 -6.07 13.34
N GLN A 159 5.83 -6.86 14.00
CA GLN A 159 5.66 -8.31 14.11
C GLN A 159 4.42 -8.71 14.91
N ASN A 160 3.90 -7.81 15.75
CA ASN A 160 2.72 -8.05 16.58
C ASN A 160 1.42 -7.53 15.94
N ALA A 161 1.47 -7.01 14.72
CA ALA A 161 0.29 -6.52 14.03
C ALA A 161 -0.78 -7.64 13.90
N PRO A 162 -2.06 -7.33 14.11
CA PRO A 162 -3.15 -8.23 13.76
C PRO A 162 -3.10 -8.64 12.28
N ALA A 163 -3.70 -9.77 11.95
CA ALA A 163 -3.79 -10.21 10.55
C ALA A 163 -4.54 -9.16 9.71
N PHE A 164 -4.19 -9.02 8.43
CA PHE A 164 -4.82 -8.04 7.53
C PHE A 164 -6.34 -8.25 7.46
N ALA A 165 -6.77 -9.50 7.30
CA ALA A 165 -8.19 -9.83 7.21
C ALA A 165 -8.98 -9.52 8.51
N GLU A 166 -8.32 -9.55 9.67
CA GLU A 166 -8.93 -9.15 10.95
C GLU A 166 -9.08 -7.63 11.03
N GLN A 167 -8.03 -6.90 10.67
CA GLN A 167 -8.00 -5.44 10.77
C GLN A 167 -8.85 -4.74 9.70
N TYR A 168 -8.90 -5.28 8.48
CA TYR A 168 -9.63 -4.72 7.33
C TYR A 168 -10.90 -5.52 7.01
N GLY A 169 -11.51 -6.13 8.04
CA GLY A 169 -12.69 -6.99 7.88
C GLY A 169 -13.79 -6.37 7.00
N GLY A 170 -14.35 -7.18 6.12
CA GLY A 170 -15.41 -6.78 5.18
C GLY A 170 -14.93 -6.12 3.88
N LEU A 171 -13.69 -5.63 3.81
CA LEU A 171 -13.16 -4.96 2.62
C LEU A 171 -13.18 -5.86 1.38
N GLU A 172 -12.60 -7.05 1.48
CA GLU A 172 -12.54 -8.01 0.36
C GLU A 172 -13.93 -8.38 -0.16
N ALA A 173 -14.87 -8.62 0.75
CA ALA A 173 -16.25 -8.95 0.40
C ALA A 173 -16.97 -7.79 -0.30
N ASP A 174 -16.73 -6.54 0.12
CA ASP A 174 -17.29 -5.36 -0.54
C ASP A 174 -16.67 -5.17 -1.94
N ILE A 175 -15.34 -5.29 -2.07
CA ILE A 175 -14.67 -5.23 -3.39
C ILE A 175 -15.25 -6.30 -4.34
N LEU A 176 -15.36 -7.55 -3.90
CA LEU A 176 -15.87 -8.65 -4.71
C LEU A 176 -17.35 -8.49 -5.10
N ARG A 177 -18.14 -7.73 -4.33
CA ARG A 177 -19.51 -7.38 -4.70
C ARG A 177 -19.55 -6.50 -5.96
N TRP A 178 -18.61 -5.57 -6.08
CA TRP A 178 -18.52 -4.66 -7.22
C TRP A 178 -17.70 -5.26 -8.36
N MET A 179 -16.65 -6.01 -8.06
CA MET A 179 -15.78 -6.65 -9.05
C MET A 179 -15.52 -8.12 -8.69
N PRO A 180 -16.43 -9.05 -9.07
CA PRO A 180 -16.31 -10.48 -8.73
C PRO A 180 -15.04 -11.15 -9.24
N ARG A 181 -14.37 -10.56 -10.25
CA ARG A 181 -13.14 -11.07 -10.87
C ARG A 181 -11.87 -10.36 -10.37
N ALA A 182 -11.95 -9.54 -9.30
CA ALA A 182 -10.81 -8.75 -8.81
C ALA A 182 -9.55 -9.60 -8.53
N GLY A 183 -9.71 -10.81 -7.98
CA GLY A 183 -8.58 -11.73 -7.74
C GLY A 183 -7.97 -12.38 -8.99
N GLN A 184 -8.48 -12.09 -10.18
CA GLN A 184 -7.92 -12.55 -11.47
C GLN A 184 -7.14 -11.44 -12.18
N LEU A 185 -7.08 -10.24 -11.60
CA LEU A 185 -6.33 -9.14 -12.19
C LEU A 185 -4.84 -9.40 -12.11
N GLU A 186 -4.11 -8.78 -13.02
CA GLU A 186 -2.65 -8.76 -13.02
C GLU A 186 -2.15 -7.33 -13.15
N PHE A 187 -0.93 -7.10 -12.68
CA PHE A 187 -0.25 -5.83 -12.91
C PHE A 187 -0.03 -5.60 -14.41
N SER A 188 -0.63 -4.53 -14.94
CA SER A 188 -0.45 -4.09 -16.33
C SER A 188 0.64 -3.00 -16.43
N CYS A 189 0.44 -1.86 -15.76
CA CYS A 189 1.42 -0.77 -15.77
C CYS A 189 1.37 0.08 -14.48
N ALA A 190 2.43 0.87 -14.27
CA ALA A 190 2.52 1.87 -13.21
C ALA A 190 2.83 3.25 -13.81
N ARG A 191 2.33 4.30 -13.16
CA ARG A 191 2.67 5.70 -13.46
C ARG A 191 2.99 6.41 -12.15
N ASP A 192 4.17 6.99 -12.10
CA ASP A 192 4.67 7.66 -10.90
C ASP A 192 4.50 9.18 -11.02
N PHE A 193 3.93 9.78 -9.98
CA PHE A 193 3.75 11.22 -9.87
C PHE A 193 4.37 11.72 -8.58
N HIS A 194 5.24 12.73 -8.68
CA HIS A 194 5.77 13.41 -7.50
C HIS A 194 4.86 14.58 -7.14
N LEU A 195 4.11 14.43 -6.05
CA LEU A 195 3.19 15.46 -5.55
C LEU A 195 3.88 16.32 -4.50
N LYS A 196 3.84 17.65 -4.67
CA LYS A 196 4.33 18.62 -3.68
C LYS A 196 3.27 18.87 -2.60
N ALA A 197 2.86 17.81 -1.92
CA ALA A 197 1.84 17.82 -0.88
C ALA A 197 2.17 16.80 0.21
N ASN A 198 1.64 17.02 1.41
CA ASN A 198 1.66 16.00 2.46
C ASN A 198 0.74 14.84 2.09
N TRP A 199 1.11 13.61 2.44
CA TRP A 199 0.33 12.40 2.14
C TRP A 199 -1.13 12.50 2.62
N LYS A 200 -1.36 13.14 3.77
CA LYS A 200 -2.70 13.34 4.34
C LYS A 200 -3.58 14.26 3.48
N VAL A 201 -3.01 15.22 2.76
CA VAL A 201 -3.77 16.09 1.84
C VAL A 201 -4.32 15.29 0.67
N VAL A 202 -3.54 14.32 0.17
CA VAL A 202 -3.97 13.45 -0.93
C VAL A 202 -5.13 12.55 -0.48
N ILE A 203 -5.07 12.07 0.76
CA ILE A 203 -6.15 11.29 1.36
C ILE A 203 -7.38 12.15 1.63
N ASP A 204 -7.22 13.33 2.23
CA ASP A 204 -8.32 14.27 2.47
C ASP A 204 -9.07 14.56 1.16
N ASN A 205 -8.35 14.74 0.05
CA ASN A 205 -8.94 14.91 -1.30
C ASN A 205 -9.69 13.66 -1.79
N PHE A 206 -9.20 12.45 -1.47
CA PHE A 206 -9.91 11.24 -1.87
C PHE A 206 -11.16 10.99 -1.03
N GLN A 207 -11.19 11.39 0.25
CA GLN A 207 -12.26 11.04 1.19
C GLN A 207 -13.60 11.78 0.95
N GLU A 208 -13.69 12.61 -0.08
CA GLU A 208 -14.89 13.36 -0.40
C GLU A 208 -15.10 13.54 -1.90
N CYS A 209 -16.33 13.89 -2.26
CA CYS A 209 -16.71 14.25 -3.63
C CYS A 209 -17.41 15.62 -3.66
N TYR A 210 -17.16 16.45 -2.65
CA TYR A 210 -17.60 17.84 -2.59
C TYR A 210 -16.92 18.67 -3.69
N HIS A 211 -15.68 18.33 -4.06
CA HIS A 211 -14.98 18.97 -5.18
C HIS A 211 -15.35 18.39 -6.56
N CYS A 212 -16.12 17.30 -6.65
CA CYS A 212 -16.33 16.58 -7.91
C CYS A 212 -17.07 17.39 -8.97
N GLU A 213 -18.20 18.04 -8.63
CA GLU A 213 -18.95 18.87 -9.57
C GLU A 213 -18.12 19.97 -10.23
N PRO A 214 -17.35 20.80 -9.48
CA PRO A 214 -16.55 21.84 -10.10
C PRO A 214 -15.25 21.34 -10.75
N ALA A 215 -14.62 20.28 -10.21
CA ALA A 215 -13.27 19.89 -10.60
C ALA A 215 -13.21 18.73 -11.60
N HIS A 216 -14.22 17.85 -11.61
CA HIS A 216 -14.23 16.63 -12.43
C HIS A 216 -15.50 16.50 -13.29
N PRO A 217 -15.74 17.41 -14.26
CA PRO A 217 -16.94 17.36 -15.10
C PRO A 217 -17.17 16.01 -15.79
N ALA A 218 -16.09 15.37 -16.26
CA ALA A 218 -16.16 14.07 -16.92
C ALA A 218 -16.54 12.91 -15.97
N PHE A 219 -16.14 12.99 -14.70
CA PHE A 219 -16.52 12.00 -13.69
C PHE A 219 -18.01 12.13 -13.34
N VAL A 220 -18.48 13.37 -13.16
CA VAL A 220 -19.88 13.66 -12.81
C VAL A 220 -20.83 13.33 -13.97
N ASP A 221 -20.38 13.45 -15.22
CA ASP A 221 -21.11 13.02 -16.41
C ASP A 221 -21.30 11.49 -16.45
N LEU A 222 -20.31 10.75 -15.93
CA LEU A 222 -20.25 9.28 -15.95
C LEU A 222 -20.98 8.63 -14.76
N VAL A 223 -20.87 9.22 -13.57
CA VAL A 223 -21.36 8.63 -12.30
C VAL A 223 -22.70 9.23 -11.91
N GLU A 224 -23.64 8.38 -11.46
CA GLU A 224 -24.94 8.84 -10.96
C GLU A 224 -24.81 9.49 -9.57
N MET A 225 -24.44 10.76 -9.55
CA MET A 225 -24.20 11.51 -8.31
C MET A 225 -25.33 11.45 -7.25
N PRO A 226 -26.64 11.40 -7.62
CA PRO A 226 -27.70 11.22 -6.63
C PRO A 226 -27.65 9.89 -5.84
N THR A 227 -27.09 8.82 -6.43
CA THR A 227 -26.93 7.52 -5.76
C THR A 227 -25.54 7.36 -5.14
N TYR A 228 -24.66 8.35 -5.29
CA TYR A 228 -23.35 8.37 -4.66
C TYR A 228 -23.43 8.29 -3.12
N ARG A 229 -22.69 7.36 -2.52
CA ARG A 229 -22.61 7.16 -1.07
C ARG A 229 -21.17 7.03 -0.64
N ASN A 230 -20.85 7.59 0.52
CA ASN A 230 -19.60 7.32 1.23
C ASN A 230 -19.90 6.52 2.49
N LYS A 231 -19.13 5.47 2.75
CA LYS A 231 -19.16 4.66 3.98
C LYS A 231 -17.77 4.60 4.57
N THR A 232 -17.66 4.90 5.86
CA THR A 232 -16.40 4.88 6.60
C THR A 232 -16.37 3.71 7.58
N PHE A 233 -15.29 2.95 7.54
CA PHE A 233 -14.93 1.94 8.53
C PHE A 233 -13.65 2.37 9.26
N GLN A 234 -13.17 1.55 10.19
CA GLN A 234 -12.00 1.91 11.00
C GLN A 234 -10.73 2.10 10.17
N PHE A 235 -10.46 1.19 9.21
CA PHE A 235 -9.21 1.17 8.43
C PHE A 235 -9.42 1.30 6.91
N TRP A 236 -10.67 1.45 6.47
CA TRP A 236 -10.98 1.64 5.07
C TRP A 236 -12.28 2.44 4.90
N SER A 237 -12.48 3.04 3.74
CA SER A 237 -13.73 3.67 3.35
C SER A 237 -14.09 3.29 1.93
N SER A 238 -15.37 3.36 1.58
CA SER A 238 -15.85 3.17 0.22
C SER A 238 -16.71 4.34 -0.25
N GLN A 239 -16.59 4.62 -1.54
CA GLN A 239 -17.32 5.63 -2.28
C GLN A 239 -17.99 4.95 -3.47
N THR A 240 -19.31 4.84 -3.47
CA THR A 240 -20.02 3.96 -4.42
C THR A 240 -21.21 4.65 -5.07
N SER A 241 -21.52 4.27 -6.31
CA SER A 241 -22.72 4.67 -7.06
C SER A 241 -23.32 3.43 -7.72
N ASP A 242 -24.63 3.23 -7.61
CA ASP A 242 -25.27 1.96 -7.97
C ASP A 242 -25.27 1.67 -9.48
N GLN A 243 -25.36 2.71 -10.31
CA GLN A 243 -25.36 2.61 -11.77
C GLN A 243 -24.53 3.76 -12.40
N PRO A 244 -24.03 3.57 -13.63
CA PRO A 244 -23.51 4.69 -14.41
C PRO A 244 -24.65 5.62 -14.83
N HIS A 245 -24.39 6.92 -14.89
CA HIS A 245 -25.32 7.91 -15.41
C HIS A 245 -25.45 7.82 -16.94
N SER A 246 -24.33 7.56 -17.63
CA SER A 246 -24.27 7.39 -19.08
C SER A 246 -23.30 6.27 -19.49
N LYS A 247 -23.51 5.68 -20.66
CA LYS A 247 -22.60 4.70 -21.31
C LYS A 247 -21.54 5.37 -22.20
N THR A 248 -21.75 6.64 -22.48
CA THR A 248 -20.82 7.52 -23.18
C THR A 248 -20.53 8.71 -22.28
N SER A 249 -19.27 8.94 -21.97
CA SER A 249 -18.83 10.13 -21.24
C SER A 249 -17.74 10.84 -22.02
N THR A 250 -17.48 12.09 -21.65
CA THR A 250 -16.31 12.82 -22.19
C THR A 250 -14.96 12.17 -21.85
N ALA A 251 -14.90 11.24 -20.89
CA ALA A 251 -13.69 10.49 -20.56
C ALA A 251 -13.48 9.25 -21.45
N TYR A 252 -14.53 8.45 -21.68
CA TYR A 252 -14.52 7.23 -22.51
C TYR A 252 -15.95 6.67 -22.74
N GLU A 253 -16.08 5.66 -23.61
CA GLU A 253 -17.32 4.99 -24.00
C GLU A 253 -17.26 3.47 -23.70
N PHE A 254 -18.40 2.82 -23.40
CA PHE A 254 -18.50 1.36 -23.19
C PHE A 254 -19.88 0.79 -23.56
N GLU A 255 -19.99 -0.51 -23.86
CA GLU A 255 -21.27 -1.13 -24.24
C GLU A 255 -22.08 -1.67 -23.04
N ALA A 256 -23.39 -1.85 -23.26
CA ALA A 256 -24.31 -2.38 -22.27
C ALA A 256 -24.11 -3.89 -22.08
N GLY A 257 -23.92 -4.35 -20.84
CA GLY A 257 -23.65 -5.76 -20.52
C GLY A 257 -22.16 -6.10 -20.42
N ASP A 258 -21.27 -5.19 -20.80
CA ASP A 258 -19.83 -5.30 -20.49
C ASP A 258 -19.59 -5.05 -18.99
N VAL A 259 -20.42 -4.19 -18.37
CA VAL A 259 -20.45 -3.93 -16.93
C VAL A 259 -21.83 -3.42 -16.48
N ASP A 260 -22.48 -4.09 -15.52
CA ASP A 260 -23.76 -3.66 -14.92
C ASP A 260 -23.60 -2.98 -13.53
N PHE A 261 -22.35 -2.68 -13.12
CA PHE A 261 -22.06 -1.96 -11.87
C PHE A 261 -21.68 -0.51 -12.15
N GLY A 262 -22.11 0.41 -11.27
CA GLY A 262 -21.75 1.83 -11.35
C GLY A 262 -20.29 2.09 -10.97
N TYR A 263 -20.07 2.89 -9.93
CA TYR A 263 -18.74 3.29 -9.47
C TYR A 263 -18.45 2.70 -8.09
N ALA A 264 -17.21 2.28 -7.84
CA ALA A 264 -16.74 1.99 -6.50
C ALA A 264 -15.27 2.39 -6.32
N GLY A 265 -15.01 3.33 -5.42
CA GLY A 265 -13.69 3.70 -4.94
C GLY A 265 -13.49 3.22 -3.51
N TYR A 266 -12.29 2.80 -3.16
CA TYR A 266 -11.91 2.43 -1.79
C TYR A 266 -10.66 3.18 -1.38
N PHE A 267 -10.63 3.63 -0.13
CA PHE A 267 -9.37 3.95 0.53
C PHE A 267 -9.07 2.84 1.53
N VAL A 268 -7.84 2.34 1.49
CA VAL A 268 -7.32 1.33 2.39
C VAL A 268 -6.14 1.97 3.11
N TRP A 269 -6.29 2.14 4.42
CA TRP A 269 -5.30 2.83 5.24
C TRP A 269 -3.93 2.13 5.18
N PRO A 270 -2.81 2.88 5.09
CA PRO A 270 -2.71 4.33 4.94
C PRO A 270 -2.47 4.80 3.51
N ASN A 271 -2.11 3.92 2.56
CA ASN A 271 -1.44 4.31 1.32
C ASN A 271 -2.06 3.77 0.01
N LEU A 272 -3.25 3.18 0.06
CA LEU A 272 -3.86 2.59 -1.13
C LEU A 272 -5.25 3.18 -1.39
N THR A 273 -5.48 3.55 -2.65
CA THR A 273 -6.83 3.75 -3.18
C THR A 273 -7.09 2.78 -4.32
N ILE A 274 -8.24 2.12 -4.32
CA ILE A 274 -8.68 1.21 -5.39
C ILE A 274 -9.83 1.88 -6.11
N TRP A 275 -9.77 1.95 -7.44
CA TRP A 275 -10.80 2.59 -8.27
C TRP A 275 -11.40 1.57 -9.23
N LEU A 276 -12.71 1.36 -9.11
CA LEU A 276 -13.54 0.59 -10.03
C LEU A 276 -14.45 1.58 -10.76
N MET A 277 -14.09 1.85 -12.01
CA MET A 277 -14.85 2.76 -12.88
C MET A 277 -15.88 1.96 -13.68
N PRO A 278 -17.04 2.57 -14.05
CA PRO A 278 -17.99 1.94 -14.96
C PRO A 278 -17.35 1.59 -16.32
N GLY A 279 -17.84 0.58 -17.03
CA GLY A 279 -17.24 0.19 -18.31
C GLY A 279 -16.00 -0.69 -18.16
N GLU A 280 -15.51 -1.21 -19.29
CA GLU A 280 -14.65 -2.41 -19.37
C GLU A 280 -13.67 -2.51 -18.18
N PRO A 281 -13.72 -3.60 -17.38
CA PRO A 281 -12.90 -3.72 -16.19
C PRO A 281 -11.43 -3.76 -16.58
N ASN A 282 -10.78 -2.59 -16.52
CA ASN A 282 -9.33 -2.34 -16.65
C ASN A 282 -8.51 -3.57 -17.09
N LEU A 283 -8.53 -3.88 -18.39
CA LEU A 283 -7.50 -4.71 -19.03
C LEU A 283 -6.18 -3.94 -19.10
#